data_AF-A0A8H5LQN9-F1
#
_entry.id   AF-A0A8H5LQN9-F1
#
_cell.length_a   1.000
_cell.length_b   1.000
_cell.length_c   1.000
_cell.angle_alpha   90.00
_cell.angle_beta   90.00
_cell.angle_gamma   90.00
#
_symmetry.space_group_name_H-M   'P 1'
#
loop_
_entity.id
_entity.type
_entity.pdbx_description
1 polymer ?
#
loop_
_entity_poly.entity_id
_entity_poly.type
_entity_poly.pdbx_seq_one_letter_code
_entity_poly.pdbx_strand_id
1 'polypeptide(L)'
;MDLHTAHILSAHATLEQRSKAIQDVKEQKNKLESERTRLLSSLRQVNEDRDKADMLESTLEKECSDLRTKITTLSEGEYAVTKRDVDRLRQELGEPALPSLQTMLDEKSAQYLNERRLNGQPTTTSSTAPVPSSSSIPTTTITGSASFSVPITPATHKRPPEEAPTGSVTPVTKRPRGRPRGSKNKKSGTVEDPAGGVQMTL
;
A
#
# COMPACT_ATOMS: atom_id res chain seq x y z
N MET A 1 -25.91 -56.40 35.75
CA MET A 1 -26.24 -55.14 35.05
C MET A 1 -27.19 -55.51 33.94
N ASP A 2 -28.38 -54.91 33.90
CA ASP A 2 -29.35 -55.13 32.81
C ASP A 2 -28.81 -54.55 31.50
N LEU A 3 -29.02 -55.24 30.38
CA LEU A 3 -28.59 -54.84 29.03
C LEU A 3 -29.13 -53.44 28.68
N HIS A 4 -30.36 -53.14 29.11
CA HIS A 4 -30.96 -51.83 28.89
C HIS A 4 -30.17 -50.70 29.57
N THR A 5 -29.70 -50.93 30.80
CA THR A 5 -28.88 -49.97 31.53
C THR A 5 -27.57 -49.69 30.80
N ALA A 6 -26.92 -50.71 30.24
CA ALA A 6 -25.70 -50.54 29.45
C ALA A 6 -25.92 -49.73 28.17
N HIS A 7 -27.02 -49.99 27.45
CA HIS A 7 -27.38 -49.21 26.25
C HIS A 7 -27.65 -47.74 26.58
N ILE A 8 -28.37 -47.47 27.67
CA ILE A 8 -28.65 -46.09 28.11
C ILE A 8 -27.34 -45.35 28.43
N LEU A 9 -26.43 -45.96 29.19
CA LEU A 9 -25.14 -45.35 29.54
C LEU A 9 -24.28 -45.09 28.30
N SER A 10 -24.24 -46.04 27.35
CA SER A 10 -23.51 -45.86 26.08
C SER A 10 -24.10 -44.73 25.22
N ALA A 11 -25.43 -44.63 25.16
CA ALA A 11 -26.10 -43.53 24.47
C ALA A 11 -25.78 -42.17 25.11
N HIS A 12 -25.75 -42.08 26.44
CA HIS A 12 -25.35 -40.86 27.16
C HIS A 12 -23.90 -40.46 26.85
N ALA A 13 -22.96 -41.40 26.94
CA ALA A 13 -21.56 -41.12 26.61
C ALA A 13 -21.40 -40.62 25.17
N THR A 14 -22.13 -41.23 24.23
CA THR A 14 -22.14 -40.79 22.83
C THR A 14 -22.73 -39.39 22.67
N LEU A 15 -23.82 -39.09 23.37
CA LEU A 15 -24.46 -37.77 23.34
C LEU A 15 -23.52 -36.68 23.88
N GLU A 16 -22.83 -36.93 24.98
CA GLU A 16 -21.87 -36.00 25.58
C GLU A 16 -20.69 -35.75 24.64
N GLN A 17 -20.13 -36.82 24.05
CA GLN A 17 -19.05 -36.72 23.06
C GLN A 17 -19.48 -35.86 21.86
N ARG A 18 -20.68 -36.09 21.31
CA ARG A 18 -21.20 -35.31 20.19
C ARG A 18 -21.48 -33.85 20.57
N SER A 19 -21.98 -33.61 21.78
CA SER A 19 -22.25 -32.26 22.28
C SER A 19 -20.95 -31.45 22.43
N LYS A 20 -19.89 -32.08 22.95
CA LYS A 20 -18.55 -31.48 23.00
C LYS A 20 -18.02 -31.16 21.61
N ALA A 21 -18.09 -32.11 20.67
CA ALA A 21 -17.64 -31.88 19.30
C ALA A 21 -18.40 -30.73 18.62
N ILE A 22 -19.72 -30.59 18.88
CA ILE A 22 -20.51 -29.45 18.40
C ILE A 22 -19.99 -28.12 18.99
N GLN A 23 -19.66 -28.10 20.28
CA GLN A 23 -19.09 -26.91 20.91
C GLN A 23 -17.74 -26.54 20.30
N ASP A 24 -16.83 -27.51 20.14
CA ASP A 24 -15.51 -27.28 19.55
C ASP A 24 -15.64 -26.70 18.13
N VAL A 25 -16.56 -27.23 17.33
CA VAL A 25 -16.84 -26.72 15.98
C VAL A 25 -17.40 -25.29 16.01
N LYS A 26 -18.29 -24.97 16.97
CA LYS A 26 -18.81 -23.60 17.13
C LYS A 26 -17.70 -22.61 17.49
N GLU A 27 -16.77 -22.99 18.37
CA GLU A 27 -15.64 -22.16 18.76
C GLU A 27 -14.67 -21.95 17.59
N GLN A 28 -14.34 -23.01 16.84
CA GLN A 28 -13.52 -22.89 15.63
C GLN A 28 -14.16 -21.97 14.59
N LYS A 29 -15.48 -22.11 14.35
CA LYS A 29 -16.23 -21.21 13.46
C LYS A 29 -16.11 -19.75 13.93
N ASN A 30 -16.25 -19.50 15.22
CA ASN A 30 -16.19 -18.13 15.77
C ASN A 30 -14.79 -17.51 15.62
N LYS A 31 -13.73 -18.31 15.80
CA LYS A 31 -12.34 -17.90 15.52
C LYS A 31 -12.16 -17.53 14.05
N LEU A 32 -12.64 -18.36 13.14
CA LEU A 32 -12.53 -18.11 11.70
C LEU A 32 -13.32 -16.86 11.27
N GLU A 33 -14.50 -16.61 11.84
CA GLU A 33 -15.29 -15.40 11.54
C GLU A 33 -14.59 -14.12 12.05
N SER A 34 -13.93 -14.21 13.21
CA SER A 34 -13.13 -13.10 13.76
C SER A 34 -11.92 -12.79 12.87
N GLU A 35 -11.20 -13.83 12.44
CA GLU A 35 -10.10 -13.73 11.50
C GLU A 35 -10.54 -13.14 10.15
N ARG A 36 -11.65 -13.65 9.60
CA ARG A 36 -12.26 -13.11 8.38
C ARG A 36 -12.55 -11.62 8.51
N THR A 37 -13.14 -11.20 9.63
CA THR A 37 -13.44 -9.79 9.89
C THR A 37 -12.17 -8.95 9.97
N ARG A 38 -11.12 -9.43 10.66
CA ARG A 38 -9.82 -8.75 10.73
C ARG A 38 -9.20 -8.58 9.36
N LEU A 39 -9.14 -9.65 8.56
CA LEU A 39 -8.56 -9.62 7.22
C LEU A 39 -9.33 -8.69 6.27
N LEU A 40 -10.67 -8.66 6.35
CA LEU A 40 -11.48 -7.72 5.58
C LEU A 40 -11.18 -6.26 5.98
N SER A 41 -10.94 -5.99 7.27
CA SER A 41 -10.52 -4.68 7.74
C SER A 41 -9.14 -4.30 7.19
N SER A 42 -8.16 -5.21 7.25
CA SER A 42 -6.83 -4.98 6.69
C SER A 42 -6.86 -4.75 5.19
N LEU A 43 -7.68 -5.49 4.45
CA LEU A 43 -7.83 -5.30 3.01
C LEU A 43 -8.43 -3.93 2.66
N ARG A 44 -9.40 -3.45 3.45
CA ARG A 44 -9.93 -2.08 3.30
C ARG A 44 -8.84 -1.04 3.49
N GLN A 45 -8.06 -1.17 4.56
CA GLN A 45 -6.95 -0.26 4.85
C GLN A 45 -5.93 -0.21 3.70
N VAL A 46 -5.51 -1.37 3.19
CA VAL A 46 -4.57 -1.44 2.06
C VAL A 46 -5.14 -0.76 0.80
N ASN A 47 -6.42 -0.95 0.52
CA ASN A 47 -7.06 -0.27 -0.61
C ASN A 47 -7.09 1.26 -0.42
N GLU A 48 -7.43 1.74 0.78
CA GLU A 48 -7.40 3.17 1.10
C GLU A 48 -5.99 3.77 0.96
N ASP A 49 -4.97 3.05 1.43
CA ASP A 49 -3.58 3.52 1.36
C ASP A 49 -3.04 3.48 -0.07
N ARG A 50 -3.45 2.50 -0.89
CA ARG A 50 -3.19 2.50 -2.33
C ARG A 50 -3.81 3.73 -2.99
N ASP A 51 -5.09 4.00 -2.74
CA ASP A 51 -5.78 5.14 -3.35
C ASP A 51 -5.13 6.48 -2.93
N LYS A 52 -4.60 6.59 -1.70
CA LYS A 52 -3.79 7.74 -1.27
C LYS A 52 -2.46 7.82 -2.01
N ALA A 53 -1.77 6.70 -2.22
CA ALA A 53 -0.51 6.66 -2.95
C ALA A 53 -0.70 7.10 -4.41
N ASP A 54 -1.76 6.63 -5.07
CA ASP A 54 -2.11 7.01 -6.45
C ASP A 54 -2.39 8.54 -6.55
N MET A 55 -3.06 9.12 -5.56
CA MET A 55 -3.29 10.57 -5.50
C MET A 55 -1.99 11.38 -5.30
N LEU A 56 -1.08 10.88 -4.46
CA LEU A 56 0.23 11.50 -4.24
C LEU A 56 1.11 11.40 -5.49
N GLU A 57 1.12 10.24 -6.15
CA GLU A 57 1.83 10.02 -7.40
C GLU A 57 1.36 11.02 -8.47
N SER A 58 0.05 11.11 -8.71
CA SER A 58 -0.50 12.07 -9.69
C SER A 58 -0.15 13.52 -9.37
N THR A 59 -0.10 13.88 -8.08
CA THR A 59 0.31 15.23 -7.65
C THR A 59 1.78 15.48 -7.98
N LEU A 60 2.66 14.54 -7.64
CA LEU A 60 4.09 14.65 -7.91
C LEU A 60 4.39 14.62 -9.41
N GLU A 61 3.68 13.83 -10.21
CA GLU A 61 3.80 13.81 -11.67
C GLU A 61 3.46 15.16 -12.28
N LYS A 62 2.36 15.79 -11.81
CA LYS A 62 1.98 17.12 -12.25
C LYS A 62 3.03 18.15 -11.88
N GLU A 63 3.51 18.15 -10.64
CA GLU A 63 4.58 19.06 -10.19
C GLU A 63 5.87 18.87 -10.99
N CYS A 64 6.26 17.63 -11.28
CA CYS A 64 7.42 17.33 -12.13
C CYS A 64 7.23 17.88 -13.55
N SER A 65 6.04 17.71 -14.13
CA SER A 65 5.69 18.24 -15.45
C SER A 65 5.73 19.76 -15.48
N ASP A 66 5.17 20.41 -14.47
CA ASP A 66 5.15 21.88 -14.33
C ASP A 66 6.57 22.43 -14.17
N LEU A 67 7.41 21.79 -13.36
CA LEU A 67 8.81 22.16 -13.19
C LEU A 67 9.63 21.98 -14.47
N ARG A 68 9.45 20.86 -15.20
CA ARG A 68 10.10 20.65 -16.51
C ARG A 68 9.70 21.75 -17.49
N THR A 69 8.41 22.04 -17.59
CA THR A 69 7.89 23.10 -18.46
C THR A 69 8.48 24.47 -18.09
N LYS A 70 8.56 24.78 -16.79
CA LYS A 70 9.16 26.02 -16.29
C LYS A 70 10.65 26.11 -16.63
N ILE A 71 11.40 25.01 -16.46
CA ILE A 71 12.83 24.95 -16.81
C ILE A 71 13.02 25.21 -18.30
N THR A 72 12.25 24.53 -19.16
CA THR A 72 12.31 24.75 -20.62
C THR A 72 12.00 26.21 -20.96
N THR A 73 10.93 26.77 -20.39
CA THR A 73 10.52 28.17 -20.63
C THR A 73 11.60 29.16 -20.24
N LEU A 74 12.21 29.00 -19.05
CA LEU A 74 13.27 29.91 -18.59
C LEU A 74 14.56 29.75 -19.40
N SER A 75 14.92 28.52 -19.74
CA SER A 75 16.17 28.20 -20.44
C SER A 75 16.15 28.68 -21.89
N GLU A 76 15.01 28.53 -22.58
CA GLU A 76 14.85 28.91 -23.99
C GLU A 76 14.35 30.35 -24.18
N GLY A 77 13.69 30.92 -23.17
CA GLY A 77 13.15 32.27 -23.20
C GLY A 77 14.16 33.32 -22.73
N GLU A 78 13.86 33.92 -21.56
CA GLU A 78 14.56 35.11 -21.05
C GLU A 78 16.07 34.90 -20.87
N TYR A 79 16.48 33.72 -20.38
CA TYR A 79 17.90 33.44 -20.18
C TYR A 79 18.67 33.40 -21.50
N ALA A 80 18.14 32.74 -22.52
CA ALA A 80 18.80 32.64 -23.82
C ALA A 80 18.96 34.00 -24.51
N VAL A 81 17.94 34.87 -24.42
CA VAL A 81 17.99 36.24 -24.94
C VAL A 81 19.06 37.04 -24.20
N THR A 82 18.98 37.08 -22.86
CA THR A 82 19.93 37.83 -22.03
C THR A 82 21.36 37.34 -22.22
N LYS A 83 21.57 36.02 -22.32
CA LYS A 83 22.90 35.44 -22.58
C LYS A 83 23.48 35.92 -23.90
N ARG A 84 22.67 35.94 -24.98
CA ARG A 84 23.12 36.44 -26.29
C ARG A 84 23.52 37.92 -26.22
N ASP A 85 22.75 38.74 -25.52
CA ASP A 85 23.04 40.16 -25.36
C ASP A 85 24.33 40.40 -24.57
N VAL A 86 24.55 39.64 -23.49
CA VAL A 86 25.78 39.69 -22.70
C VAL A 86 26.99 39.19 -23.48
N ASP A 87 26.85 38.08 -24.21
CA ASP A 87 27.94 37.54 -25.06
C ASP A 87 28.31 38.54 -26.17
N ARG A 88 27.34 39.26 -26.74
CA ARG A 88 27.58 40.34 -27.69
C ARG A 88 28.36 41.50 -27.06
N LEU A 89 27.95 41.98 -25.88
CA LEU A 89 28.67 43.05 -25.17
C LEU A 89 30.10 42.62 -24.83
N ARG A 90 30.29 41.39 -24.36
CA ARG A 90 31.62 40.83 -24.09
C ARG A 90 32.50 40.81 -25.33
N GLN A 91 31.94 40.42 -26.47
CA GLN A 91 32.65 40.44 -27.74
C GLN A 91 33.09 41.86 -28.13
N GLU A 92 32.25 42.88 -27.89
CA GLU A 92 32.58 44.29 -28.12
C GLU A 92 33.70 44.80 -27.19
N LEU A 93 33.82 44.26 -25.97
CA LEU A 93 34.90 44.54 -25.01
C LEU A 93 36.16 43.66 -25.21
N GLY A 94 36.13 42.67 -26.10
CA GLY A 94 37.22 41.70 -26.30
C GLY A 94 37.31 40.62 -25.21
N GLU A 95 36.25 40.41 -24.43
CA GLU A 95 36.14 39.34 -23.45
C GLU A 95 35.60 38.03 -24.07
N PRO A 96 35.97 36.85 -23.54
CA PRO A 96 35.42 35.58 -23.99
C PRO A 96 33.95 35.40 -23.58
N ALA A 97 33.22 34.64 -24.39
CA ALA A 97 31.82 34.30 -24.15
C ALA A 97 31.61 33.54 -22.83
N LEU A 98 30.43 33.70 -22.24
CA LEU A 98 30.09 33.06 -20.97
C LEU A 98 29.91 31.53 -21.12
N PRO A 99 30.23 30.77 -20.07
CA PRO A 99 29.94 29.34 -20.00
C PRO A 99 28.46 29.04 -20.27
N SER A 100 28.18 27.85 -20.78
CA SER A 100 26.80 27.43 -21.04
C SER A 100 26.04 27.18 -19.73
N LEU A 101 24.71 27.37 -19.74
CA LEU A 101 23.86 27.04 -18.60
C LEU A 101 24.02 25.59 -18.17
N GLN A 102 24.13 24.67 -19.15
CA GLN A 102 24.34 23.25 -18.88
C GLN A 102 25.63 23.01 -18.10
N THR A 103 26.73 23.64 -18.52
CA THR A 103 28.03 23.54 -17.82
C THR A 103 27.92 23.99 -16.36
N MET A 104 27.24 25.12 -16.10
CA MET A 104 27.04 25.61 -14.73
C MET A 104 26.15 24.68 -13.90
N LEU A 105 25.12 24.08 -14.50
CA LEU A 105 24.25 23.11 -13.82
C LEU A 105 25.01 21.83 -13.48
N ASP A 106 25.83 21.32 -14.39
CA ASP A 106 26.63 20.12 -14.18
C ASP A 106 27.63 20.34 -13.02
N GLU A 107 28.31 21.49 -12.99
CA GLU A 107 29.20 21.87 -11.89
C GLU A 107 28.48 21.95 -10.54
N LYS A 108 27.31 22.60 -10.50
CA LYS A 108 26.45 22.68 -9.30
C LYS A 108 25.97 21.30 -8.85
N SER A 109 25.60 20.42 -9.79
CA SER A 109 25.15 19.07 -9.47
C SER A 109 26.28 18.23 -8.87
N ALA A 110 27.50 18.37 -9.41
CA ALA A 110 28.69 17.72 -8.89
C ALA A 110 29.03 18.24 -7.49
N GLN A 111 28.90 19.54 -7.24
CA GLN A 111 29.07 20.13 -5.91
C GLN A 111 28.06 19.57 -4.91
N TYR A 112 26.77 19.52 -5.27
CA TYR A 112 25.74 18.99 -4.40
C TYR A 112 25.96 17.51 -4.04
N LEU A 113 26.36 16.68 -5.01
CA LEU A 113 26.73 15.28 -4.76
C LEU A 113 27.98 15.15 -3.90
N ASN A 114 28.94 16.06 -4.03
CA ASN A 114 30.13 16.10 -3.19
C ASN A 114 29.77 16.48 -1.75
N GLU A 115 28.95 17.51 -1.56
CA GLU A 115 28.45 17.95 -0.26
C GLU A 115 27.64 16.85 0.43
N ARG A 116 26.78 16.14 -0.31
CA ARG A 116 26.03 14.99 0.25
C ARG A 116 26.96 13.84 0.67
N ARG A 117 28.08 13.62 -0.02
CA ARG A 117 29.11 12.64 0.38
C ARG A 117 29.87 13.07 1.63
N LEU A 118 30.19 14.36 1.77
CA LEU A 118 30.90 14.91 2.93
C LEU A 118 30.01 15.02 4.18
N ASN A 119 28.74 15.38 4.03
CA ASN A 119 27.83 15.65 5.16
C ASN A 119 27.08 14.42 5.66
N GLY A 120 27.28 13.24 5.05
CA GLY A 120 26.87 11.95 5.63
C GLY A 120 25.41 11.84 6.06
N GLN A 121 24.47 12.52 5.41
CA GLN A 121 23.05 12.42 5.77
C GLN A 121 22.44 11.18 5.09
N PRO A 122 21.94 10.17 5.84
CA PRO A 122 21.17 9.10 5.24
C PRO A 122 19.81 9.70 4.85
N THR A 123 19.56 9.86 3.55
CA THR A 123 18.21 10.12 3.07
C THR A 123 17.39 8.86 3.32
N THR A 124 16.63 8.86 4.41
CA THR A 124 15.53 7.94 4.65
C THR A 124 14.52 8.10 3.53
N THR A 125 14.62 7.27 2.50
CA THR A 125 13.54 6.90 1.55
C THR A 125 14.10 5.88 0.56
N SER A 126 14.07 4.61 0.94
CA SER A 126 13.70 3.50 0.05
C SER A 126 13.74 2.20 0.84
N SER A 127 12.54 1.72 1.11
CA SER A 127 12.25 0.32 1.36
C SER A 127 12.83 -0.51 0.22
N THR A 128 13.98 -1.13 0.42
CA THR A 128 14.39 -2.33 -0.31
C THR A 128 15.07 -3.23 0.71
N ALA A 129 14.41 -4.35 0.99
CA ALA A 129 14.83 -5.33 1.99
C ALA A 129 16.25 -5.83 1.71
N PRO A 130 17.13 -5.96 2.73
CA PRO A 130 18.31 -6.79 2.59
C PRO A 130 17.86 -8.25 2.63
N VAL A 131 18.08 -8.96 1.53
CA VAL A 131 18.16 -10.43 1.52
C VAL A 131 19.27 -10.88 2.49
N PRO A 132 18.98 -11.66 3.55
CA PRO A 132 20.04 -12.29 4.33
C PRO A 132 20.55 -13.52 3.58
N SER A 133 21.73 -13.40 3.00
CA SER A 133 22.52 -14.53 2.51
C SER A 133 22.85 -15.47 3.67
N SER A 134 22.39 -16.71 3.52
CA SER A 134 22.74 -17.88 4.31
C SER A 134 24.24 -18.15 4.31
N SER A 135 24.88 -18.26 5.48
CA SER A 135 25.88 -19.30 5.79
C SER A 135 26.54 -19.03 7.16
N SER A 136 26.08 -19.75 8.19
CA SER A 136 26.96 -20.41 9.18
C SER A 136 26.11 -21.09 10.25
N ILE A 137 26.15 -22.42 10.24
CA ILE A 137 25.59 -23.31 11.27
C ILE A 137 26.54 -23.25 12.49
N PRO A 138 26.02 -23.26 13.74
CA PRO A 138 26.40 -24.37 14.63
C PRO A 138 25.24 -24.91 15.48
N THR A 139 24.94 -26.19 15.25
CA THR A 139 24.83 -27.33 16.18
C THR A 139 24.54 -27.08 17.69
N THR A 140 23.44 -27.70 18.13
CA THR A 140 23.07 -28.23 19.48
C THR A 140 23.04 -27.29 20.69
N THR A 141 21.88 -27.21 21.35
CA THR A 141 21.62 -27.89 22.64
C THR A 141 20.16 -27.67 23.06
N ILE A 142 19.42 -28.77 23.13
CA ILE A 142 18.13 -28.92 23.81
C ILE A 142 18.39 -28.90 25.32
N THR A 143 17.64 -28.10 26.09
CA THR A 143 17.12 -28.39 27.46
C THR A 143 16.53 -27.08 28.02
N GLY A 144 15.30 -27.11 28.56
CA GLY A 144 14.87 -26.07 29.50
C GLY A 144 13.40 -25.71 29.48
N SER A 145 12.61 -26.48 30.23
CA SER A 145 11.27 -26.14 30.70
C SER A 145 11.28 -24.83 31.49
N ALA A 146 10.37 -23.89 31.18
CA ALA A 146 10.01 -22.82 32.10
C ALA A 146 8.58 -22.34 31.89
N SER A 147 7.80 -22.52 32.94
CA SER A 147 6.42 -22.10 33.15
C SER A 147 6.31 -20.58 33.14
N PHE A 148 5.40 -20.03 32.34
CA PHE A 148 5.06 -18.60 32.38
C PHE A 148 3.79 -18.37 33.20
N SER A 149 3.99 -17.80 34.39
CA SER A 149 2.95 -17.18 35.20
C SER A 149 2.66 -15.77 34.69
N VAL A 150 1.38 -15.45 34.48
CA VAL A 150 0.90 -14.10 34.11
C VAL A 150 0.55 -13.33 35.39
N PRO A 151 1.04 -12.09 35.60
CA PRO A 151 0.54 -11.24 36.66
C PRO A 151 -0.71 -10.47 36.22
N ILE A 152 -1.77 -10.61 37.01
CA ILE A 152 -3.01 -9.81 36.94
C ILE A 152 -2.76 -8.48 37.67
N THR A 153 -3.04 -7.35 37.03
CA THR A 153 -3.15 -6.04 37.68
C THR A 153 -4.62 -5.61 37.74
N PRO A 154 -5.13 -5.12 38.89
CA PRO A 154 -6.43 -4.47 38.97
C PRO A 154 -6.24 -2.95 38.91
N ALA A 155 -6.91 -2.29 37.96
CA ALA A 155 -7.00 -0.84 37.91
C ALA A 155 -8.48 -0.41 37.94
N THR A 156 -8.90 0.03 39.13
CA THR A 156 -10.02 0.94 39.33
C THR A 156 -9.61 2.33 38.81
N HIS A 157 -10.53 3.10 38.21
CA HIS A 157 -10.81 4.51 38.56
C HIS A 157 -11.78 5.20 37.56
N LYS A 158 -12.88 5.70 38.16
CA LYS A 158 -13.52 7.02 38.02
C LYS A 158 -14.15 7.48 36.69
N ARG A 159 -15.49 7.65 36.78
CA ARG A 159 -16.40 8.46 35.95
C ARG A 159 -15.98 9.95 35.86
N PRO A 160 -16.39 10.61 34.76
CA PRO A 160 -16.91 11.98 34.82
C PRO A 160 -18.37 12.10 34.31
N PRO A 161 -19.05 13.23 34.58
CA PRO A 161 -20.48 13.43 34.37
C PRO A 161 -20.78 14.05 32.99
N GLU A 162 -21.96 13.77 32.44
CA GLU A 162 -22.47 14.55 31.30
C GLU A 162 -23.96 14.87 31.50
N GLU A 163 -24.24 16.16 31.39
CA GLU A 163 -25.54 16.82 31.51
C GLU A 163 -26.39 16.62 30.25
N ALA A 164 -27.70 16.47 30.44
CA ALA A 164 -28.72 16.77 29.42
C ALA A 164 -28.82 18.32 29.27
N PRO A 165 -29.34 18.95 28.18
CA PRO A 165 -30.61 18.57 27.55
C PRO A 165 -30.78 18.92 26.04
N THR A 166 -32.00 18.68 25.55
CA THR A 166 -32.73 19.34 24.44
C THR A 166 -32.78 18.70 23.05
N GLY A 167 -34.01 18.67 22.50
CA GLY A 167 -34.21 18.94 21.07
C GLY A 167 -34.84 17.84 20.22
N SER A 168 -36.10 17.51 20.47
CA SER A 168 -36.94 16.76 19.52
C SER A 168 -37.52 17.70 18.44
N VAL A 169 -37.08 17.60 17.19
CA VAL A 169 -37.84 18.10 16.02
C VAL A 169 -37.57 17.25 14.76
N THR A 170 -38.67 16.92 14.07
CA THR A 170 -38.90 16.19 12.79
C THR A 170 -38.34 16.93 11.53
N PRO A 171 -38.61 16.62 10.23
CA PRO A 171 -39.31 15.51 9.54
C PRO A 171 -38.64 14.95 8.23
N VAL A 172 -39.28 13.91 7.69
CA VAL A 172 -39.29 13.36 6.30
C VAL A 172 -38.77 14.28 5.18
N THR A 173 -37.83 13.77 4.37
CA THR A 173 -37.70 14.18 2.95
C THR A 173 -37.43 12.98 2.02
N LYS A 174 -38.05 13.04 0.85
CA LYS A 174 -38.20 11.99 -0.16
C LYS A 174 -37.00 11.97 -1.13
N ARG A 175 -36.73 10.76 -1.63
CA ARG A 175 -35.75 10.34 -2.66
C ARG A 175 -35.70 11.24 -3.92
N PRO A 176 -34.55 11.34 -4.60
CA PRO A 176 -34.50 11.52 -6.04
C PRO A 176 -34.29 10.19 -6.78
N ARG A 177 -35.11 10.05 -7.82
CA ARG A 177 -35.15 8.97 -8.81
C ARG A 177 -33.88 8.97 -9.67
N GLY A 178 -33.49 7.78 -10.14
CA GLY A 178 -32.86 7.65 -11.46
C GLY A 178 -31.48 7.00 -11.50
N ARG A 179 -31.44 5.66 -11.56
CA ARG A 179 -30.43 5.01 -12.41
C ARG A 179 -31.12 3.93 -13.24
N PRO A 180 -31.15 4.04 -14.58
CA PRO A 180 -31.86 3.12 -15.44
C PRO A 180 -31.30 1.70 -15.35
N ARG A 181 -32.22 0.73 -15.37
CA ARG A 181 -31.92 -0.68 -15.62
C ARG A 181 -31.45 -0.87 -17.07
N GLY A 182 -30.31 -1.55 -17.21
CA GLY A 182 -30.01 -2.40 -18.36
C GLY A 182 -29.15 -1.77 -19.46
N SER A 183 -28.02 -2.42 -19.75
CA SER A 183 -27.70 -2.77 -21.14
C SER A 183 -26.86 -4.05 -21.12
N LYS A 184 -27.46 -5.12 -21.62
CA LYS A 184 -26.80 -6.37 -22.01
C LYS A 184 -26.38 -6.25 -23.48
N ASN A 185 -25.35 -7.00 -23.84
CA ASN A 185 -24.76 -7.26 -25.17
C ASN A 185 -23.67 -6.24 -25.56
N LYS A 186 -22.58 -6.62 -26.22
CA LYS A 186 -22.50 -7.60 -27.32
C LYS A 186 -21.06 -8.07 -27.56
N LYS A 187 -20.99 -9.32 -28.03
CA LYS A 187 -19.85 -10.12 -28.49
C LYS A 187 -19.36 -9.63 -29.88
N SER A 188 -18.06 -9.42 -30.08
CA SER A 188 -17.30 -9.52 -31.35
C SER A 188 -15.85 -9.07 -31.10
N GLY A 189 -14.79 -9.69 -31.60
CA GLY A 189 -14.70 -10.73 -32.60
C GLY A 189 -13.33 -11.39 -32.57
N THR A 190 -13.33 -12.65 -33.01
CA THR A 190 -12.18 -13.45 -33.37
C THR A 190 -11.60 -12.88 -34.66
N VAL A 191 -10.31 -12.56 -34.67
CA VAL A 191 -9.55 -12.29 -35.89
C VAL A 191 -8.75 -13.56 -36.21
N GLU A 192 -8.95 -14.05 -37.42
CA GLU A 192 -8.24 -15.17 -38.05
C GLU A 192 -6.77 -14.81 -38.31
N ASP A 193 -5.91 -15.83 -38.41
CA ASP A 193 -4.94 -15.84 -39.52
C ASP A 193 -4.65 -17.29 -39.96
N PRO A 194 -4.78 -17.61 -41.27
CA PRO A 194 -4.55 -18.95 -41.81
C PRO A 194 -3.08 -19.14 -42.21
N ALA A 195 -2.40 -20.10 -41.57
CA ALA A 195 -1.08 -20.55 -42.01
C ALA A 195 -1.21 -21.37 -43.31
N GLY A 196 -0.83 -20.72 -44.42
CA GLY A 196 -0.77 -21.29 -45.76
C GLY A 196 0.21 -22.46 -45.88
N GLY A 197 -0.25 -23.48 -46.61
CA GLY A 197 0.56 -24.62 -47.00
C GLY A 197 1.53 -24.29 -48.13
N VAL A 198 2.71 -24.89 -48.07
CA VAL A 198 3.63 -25.05 -49.20
C VAL A 198 3.88 -26.54 -49.34
N GLN A 199 3.27 -27.17 -50.35
CA GLN A 199 3.72 -28.44 -50.91
C GLN A 199 4.44 -28.12 -52.22
N MET A 200 5.70 -28.52 -52.34
CA MET A 200 6.29 -28.88 -53.62
C MET A 200 6.99 -30.22 -53.44
N THR A 201 6.45 -31.20 -54.15
CA THR A 201 6.91 -32.57 -54.32
C THR A 201 8.12 -32.60 -55.28
N LEU A 202 8.98 -33.59 -55.04
CA LEU A 202 10.05 -34.07 -55.92
C LEU A 202 9.50 -34.74 -57.18
#